data_AF-A0A9W8PS13-F1
#
_entry.id   AF-A0A9W8PS13-F1
#
_cell.length_a   1.000
_cell.length_b   1.000
_cell.length_c   1.000
_cell.angle_alpha   90.00
_cell.angle_beta   90.00
_cell.angle_gamma   90.00
#
_symmetry.space_group_name_H-M   'P 1'
#
loop_
_entity.id
_entity.type
_entity.pdbx_description
1 polymer ?
#
loop_
_entity_poly.entity_id
_entity_poly.type
_entity_poly.pdbx_seq_one_letter_code
_entity_poly.pdbx_strand_id
1 'polypeptide(L)'
;MSHSSGPPLPDSKHGSSLQAQLESEGARIGRNNNRPLIEHIINHSTPGYVTKVVWLQEYSIIEHQYLLLCVKTYDGRLSWMRVERTGDLPEEADAANAMTDQAQLIVTIAPSRENLVCGDRVLAEADLDINKARLSDVARLILIVHKEEPQYQIQWHNCWWLVRVIMQVLAGTYITSNKKLKKKVTKQIDASHQKHVFGMSASGPFAGLGQWATHAHFNRRTKRIVANFNQQVTV
;
A
#
# COMPACT_ATOMS: atom_id res chain seq x y z
N MET A 1 30.75 -6.52 3.07
CA MET A 1 30.21 -5.67 1.99
C MET A 1 28.69 -5.78 2.07
N SER A 2 28.03 -4.80 2.70
CA SER A 2 26.59 -4.78 2.93
C SER A 2 25.88 -4.22 1.70
N HIS A 3 25.32 -5.10 0.88
CA HIS A 3 24.43 -4.72 -0.22
C HIS A 3 23.01 -5.17 0.11
N SER A 4 22.28 -4.32 0.83
CA SER A 4 20.81 -4.30 0.84
C SER A 4 20.39 -2.84 0.68
N SER A 5 20.65 -2.29 -0.50
CA SER A 5 20.05 -1.03 -0.93
C SER A 5 18.59 -1.33 -1.27
N GLY A 6 17.69 -1.12 -0.30
CA GLY A 6 16.27 -1.00 -0.56
C GLY A 6 15.99 0.10 -1.61
N PRO A 7 14.76 0.18 -2.13
CA PRO A 7 14.40 1.24 -3.07
C PRO A 7 14.71 2.63 -2.46
N PRO A 8 15.18 3.60 -3.26
CA PRO A 8 15.41 4.95 -2.77
C PRO A 8 14.09 5.54 -2.27
N LEU A 9 14.02 5.85 -0.98
CA LEU A 9 12.86 6.51 -0.39
C LEU A 9 12.88 8.00 -0.79
N PRO A 10 11.73 8.60 -1.16
CA PRO A 10 11.67 10.02 -1.45
C PRO A 10 11.99 10.86 -0.20
N ASP A 11 12.63 12.00 -0.40
CA ASP A 11 12.91 12.94 0.68
C ASP A 11 11.60 13.39 1.36
N SER A 12 11.62 13.47 2.70
CA SER A 12 10.51 14.04 3.46
C SER A 12 10.30 15.51 3.08
N LYS A 13 9.15 15.83 2.47
CA LYS A 13 8.75 17.21 2.14
C LYS A 13 7.69 17.70 3.12
N HIS A 14 8.06 18.66 3.95
CA HIS A 14 7.17 19.27 4.94
C HIS A 14 6.09 20.16 4.31
N GLY A 15 5.04 20.45 5.08
CA GLY A 15 3.99 21.41 4.71
C GLY A 15 2.73 20.81 4.10
N SER A 16 2.59 19.48 4.16
CA SER A 16 1.33 18.80 3.84
C SER A 16 0.26 19.08 4.90
N SER A 17 -1.00 19.29 4.50
CA SER A 17 -2.11 19.50 5.44
C SER A 17 -2.31 18.26 6.32
N LEU A 18 -2.21 17.07 5.71
CA LEU A 18 -2.32 15.80 6.43
C LEU A 18 -1.21 15.64 7.46
N GLN A 19 0.02 16.03 7.11
CA GLN A 19 1.14 16.01 8.04
C GLN A 19 0.87 16.90 9.25
N ALA A 20 0.50 18.17 9.02
CA ALA A 20 0.23 19.10 10.10
C ALA A 20 -0.91 18.62 11.01
N GLN A 21 -1.96 18.05 10.43
CA GLN A 21 -3.06 17.45 11.17
C GLN A 21 -2.56 16.29 12.06
N LEU A 22 -1.84 15.33 11.49
CA LEU A 22 -1.31 14.18 12.23
C LEU A 22 -0.36 14.61 13.36
N GLU A 23 0.54 15.56 13.10
CA GLU A 23 1.44 16.12 14.11
C GLU A 23 0.66 16.84 15.22
N SER A 24 -0.41 17.55 14.89
CA SER A 24 -1.28 18.20 15.88
C SER A 24 -2.07 17.20 16.75
N GLU A 25 -2.37 16.02 16.20
CA GLU A 25 -2.95 14.89 16.94
C GLU A 25 -1.90 14.17 17.80
N GLY A 26 -0.62 14.54 17.71
CA GLY A 26 0.50 13.94 18.44
C GLY A 26 1.16 12.75 17.75
N ALA A 27 0.86 12.51 16.46
CA ALA A 27 1.46 11.43 15.70
C ALA A 27 2.96 11.68 15.47
N ARG A 28 3.76 10.62 15.59
CA ARG A 28 5.17 10.64 15.18
C ARG A 28 5.29 10.10 13.75
N ILE A 29 5.67 10.97 12.83
CA ILE A 29 5.92 10.60 11.43
C ILE A 29 7.42 10.29 11.29
N GLY A 30 7.78 9.04 11.56
CA GLY A 30 9.14 8.54 11.35
C GLY A 30 9.42 8.20 9.88
N ARG A 31 10.70 8.06 9.53
CA ARG A 31 11.12 7.58 8.20
C ARG A 31 11.01 6.06 8.02
N ASN A 32 11.12 5.32 9.12
CA ASN A 32 11.16 3.86 9.13
C ASN A 32 9.99 3.30 9.96
N ASN A 33 9.42 2.17 9.53
CA ASN A 33 8.31 1.46 10.18
C ASN A 33 7.15 2.37 10.69
N ASN A 34 6.30 2.77 9.76
CA ASN A 34 5.12 3.61 10.01
C ASN A 34 3.88 2.81 10.45
N ARG A 35 4.03 1.59 10.97
CA ARG A 35 2.90 0.88 11.61
C ARG A 35 2.28 1.70 12.74
N PRO A 36 3.03 2.33 13.67
CA PRO A 36 2.45 3.19 14.71
C PRO A 36 1.68 4.38 14.13
N LEU A 37 2.13 4.94 13.00
CA LEU A 37 1.43 6.03 12.33
C LEU A 37 0.07 5.57 11.77
N ILE A 38 0.02 4.39 11.15
CA ILE A 38 -1.25 3.80 10.69
C ILE A 38 -2.18 3.50 11.87
N GLU A 39 -1.65 2.93 12.96
CA GLU A 39 -2.44 2.68 14.18
C GLU A 39 -2.95 3.99 14.80
N HIS A 40 -2.15 5.06 14.77
CA HIS A 40 -2.57 6.40 15.19
C HIS A 40 -3.76 6.92 14.39
N ILE A 41 -3.69 6.84 13.05
CA ILE A 41 -4.78 7.25 12.15
C ILE A 41 -6.08 6.53 12.48
N ILE A 42 -5.99 5.23 12.79
CA ILE A 42 -7.13 4.40 13.15
C ILE A 42 -7.70 4.82 14.51
N ASN A 43 -6.83 4.95 15.52
CA ASN A 43 -7.23 5.20 16.91
C ASN A 43 -7.83 6.59 17.10
N HIS A 44 -7.29 7.61 16.41
CA HIS A 44 -7.81 8.98 16.46
C HIS A 44 -8.96 9.20 15.48
N SER A 45 -9.27 8.20 14.64
CA SER A 45 -10.21 8.37 13.52
C SER A 45 -9.90 9.62 12.71
N THR A 46 -8.60 9.85 12.42
CA THR A 46 -8.06 11.07 11.80
C THR A 46 -8.95 11.51 10.64
N PRO A 47 -9.59 12.68 10.73
CA PRO A 47 -10.51 13.17 9.70
C PRO A 47 -9.86 13.24 8.31
N GLY A 48 -10.58 12.74 7.30
CA GLY A 48 -10.16 12.85 5.90
C GLY A 48 -10.75 11.75 5.04
N TYR A 49 -10.63 11.93 3.72
CA TYR A 49 -11.10 10.96 2.73
C TYR A 49 -10.04 10.69 1.67
N VAL A 50 -9.82 9.41 1.35
CA VAL A 50 -9.03 9.04 0.18
C VAL A 50 -9.90 9.23 -1.06
N THR A 51 -9.46 10.11 -1.96
CA THR A 51 -10.21 10.50 -3.17
C THR A 51 -9.64 9.87 -4.43
N LYS A 52 -8.35 9.55 -4.43
CA LYS A 52 -7.67 8.88 -5.54
C LYS A 52 -6.62 7.92 -5.00
N VAL A 53 -6.47 6.80 -5.70
CA VAL A 53 -5.41 5.83 -5.46
C VAL A 53 -4.66 5.55 -6.77
N VAL A 54 -3.33 5.54 -6.71
CA VAL A 54 -2.44 5.26 -7.84
C VAL A 54 -1.50 4.14 -7.47
N TRP A 55 -1.48 3.08 -8.26
CA TRP A 55 -0.50 2.00 -8.18
C TRP A 55 0.66 2.31 -9.12
N LEU A 56 1.85 2.47 -8.54
CA LEU A 56 3.08 2.73 -9.27
C LEU A 56 4.06 1.57 -9.15
N GLN A 57 4.90 1.44 -10.17
CA GLN A 57 6.05 0.55 -10.23
C GLN A 57 7.29 1.35 -10.57
N GLU A 58 8.29 1.31 -9.70
CA GLU A 58 9.58 1.96 -9.92
C GLU A 58 10.31 1.37 -11.11
N TYR A 59 10.98 2.24 -11.87
CA TYR A 59 11.99 1.82 -12.84
C TYR A 59 13.30 1.52 -12.10
N SER A 60 13.30 0.42 -11.34
CA SER A 60 14.49 -0.07 -10.65
C SER A 60 14.74 -1.53 -10.99
N ILE A 61 15.96 -2.00 -10.74
CA ILE A 61 16.30 -3.43 -10.80
C ILE A 61 15.31 -4.22 -9.93
N ILE A 62 14.83 -3.59 -8.84
CA ILE A 62 13.95 -4.19 -7.85
C ILE A 62 12.45 -4.17 -8.22
N GLU A 63 12.09 -3.54 -9.36
CA GLU A 63 10.70 -3.43 -9.84
C GLU A 63 9.69 -3.09 -8.71
N HIS A 64 10.11 -2.26 -7.75
CA HIS A 64 9.39 -2.01 -6.50
C HIS A 64 8.01 -1.39 -6.77
N GLN A 65 7.02 -1.75 -5.95
CA GLN A 65 5.65 -1.30 -6.17
C GLN A 65 5.08 -0.69 -4.89
N TYR A 66 4.38 0.43 -5.05
CA TYR A 66 3.78 1.17 -3.96
C TYR A 66 2.47 1.86 -4.38
N LEU A 67 1.75 2.36 -3.39
CA LEU A 67 0.54 3.15 -3.58
C LEU A 67 0.80 4.62 -3.29
N LEU A 68 0.19 5.49 -4.09
CA LEU A 68 -0.08 6.86 -3.71
C LEU A 68 -1.56 7.01 -3.41
N LEU A 69 -1.87 7.61 -2.28
CA LEU A 69 -3.22 7.93 -1.83
C LEU A 69 -3.35 9.45 -1.78
N CYS A 70 -4.29 9.99 -2.55
CA CYS A 70 -4.68 11.39 -2.46
C CYS A 70 -5.72 11.52 -1.35
N VAL A 71 -5.36 12.22 -0.28
CA VAL A 71 -6.18 12.44 0.90
C VAL A 71 -6.71 13.87 0.87
N LYS A 72 -8.04 14.00 0.92
CA LYS A 72 -8.71 15.26 1.22
C LYS A 72 -8.84 15.39 2.74
N THR A 73 -8.14 16.35 3.32
CA THR A 73 -8.16 16.65 4.76
C THR A 73 -9.44 17.39 5.17
N TYR A 74 -9.69 17.51 6.47
CA TYR A 74 -10.91 18.15 6.99
C TYR A 74 -11.04 19.63 6.59
N ASP A 75 -9.92 20.33 6.44
CA ASP A 75 -9.83 21.70 5.95
C ASP A 75 -10.05 21.84 4.43
N GLY A 76 -10.34 20.72 3.75
CA GLY A 76 -10.66 20.66 2.34
C GLY A 76 -9.44 20.63 1.41
N ARG A 77 -8.22 20.74 1.95
CA ARG A 77 -6.98 20.66 1.17
C ARG A 77 -6.68 19.23 0.74
N LEU A 78 -5.83 19.11 -0.28
CA LEU A 78 -5.33 17.82 -0.74
C LEU A 78 -3.93 17.59 -0.18
N SER A 79 -3.65 16.34 0.14
CA SER A 79 -2.35 15.86 0.59
C SER A 79 -2.13 14.47 0.00
N TRP A 80 -0.88 14.10 -0.23
CA TRP A 80 -0.54 12.81 -0.81
C TRP A 80 0.22 11.95 0.19
N MET A 81 -0.12 10.67 0.22
CA MET A 81 0.48 9.67 1.08
C MET A 81 0.98 8.52 0.23
N ARG A 82 2.31 8.32 0.20
CA ARG A 82 2.97 7.14 -0.36
C ARG A 82 2.95 6.05 0.69
N VAL A 83 2.47 4.88 0.33
CA VAL A 83 2.43 3.68 1.18
C VAL A 83 3.14 2.56 0.46
N GLU A 84 4.21 2.08 1.07
CA GLU A 84 5.05 1.04 0.51
C GLU A 84 5.50 0.05 1.57
N ARG A 85 6.04 -1.07 1.10
CA ARG A 85 6.50 -2.15 1.97
C ARG A 85 7.90 -2.57 1.60
N THR A 86 8.83 -2.37 2.51
CA THR A 86 10.24 -2.69 2.30
C THR A 86 10.68 -3.81 3.22
N GLY A 87 11.82 -4.40 2.92
CA GLY A 87 12.56 -5.24 3.86
C GLY A 87 13.35 -4.38 4.84
N ASP A 88 14.19 -5.03 5.62
CA ASP A 88 15.18 -4.37 6.48
C ASP A 88 15.82 -3.18 5.76
N LEU A 89 15.52 -1.99 6.26
CA LEU A 89 16.21 -0.75 5.90
C LEU A 89 17.43 -0.64 6.84
N PRO A 90 18.64 -0.33 6.33
CA PRO A 90 19.78 -0.13 7.19
C PRO A 90 19.66 1.18 8.00
N GLU A 91 19.82 1.01 9.31
CA GLU A 91 20.33 1.90 10.37
C GLU A 91 19.79 3.34 10.52
N GLU A 92 19.05 3.57 11.62
CA GLU A 92 19.46 4.47 12.71
C GLU A 92 18.60 4.22 13.99
N ALA A 93 19.29 4.17 15.14
CA ALA A 93 18.87 4.20 16.55
C ALA A 93 17.81 3.22 17.13
N ASP A 94 16.82 2.74 16.39
CA ASP A 94 15.74 1.85 16.94
C ASP A 94 15.89 0.36 16.57
N ALA A 95 17.03 -0.01 15.98
CA ALA A 95 17.30 -1.34 15.42
C ALA A 95 17.42 -2.49 16.43
N ALA A 96 17.53 -2.20 17.74
CA ALA A 96 17.69 -3.26 18.75
C ALA A 96 16.48 -4.21 18.87
N ASN A 97 15.32 -3.83 18.32
CA ASN A 97 14.08 -4.62 18.37
C ASN A 97 13.49 -4.97 16.99
N ALA A 98 14.20 -4.71 15.89
CA ALA A 98 13.72 -5.06 14.55
C ALA A 98 13.77 -6.58 14.38
N MET A 99 12.60 -7.22 14.29
CA MET A 99 12.51 -8.63 13.90
C MET A 99 12.97 -8.76 12.45
N THR A 100 14.18 -9.29 12.23
CA THR A 100 14.91 -9.40 10.95
C THR A 100 14.19 -10.17 9.82
N ASP A 101 13.01 -10.75 10.11
CA ASP A 101 12.19 -11.50 9.14
C ASP A 101 10.87 -10.80 8.78
N GLN A 102 10.57 -9.64 9.38
CA GLN A 102 9.31 -8.93 9.18
C GLN A 102 9.45 -7.76 8.23
N ALA A 103 8.52 -7.66 7.28
CA ALA A 103 8.49 -6.56 6.35
C ALA A 103 8.07 -5.28 7.07
N GLN A 104 8.69 -4.15 6.74
CA GLN A 104 8.37 -2.85 7.30
C GLN A 104 7.32 -2.14 6.43
N LEU A 105 6.41 -1.43 7.07
CA LEU A 105 5.48 -0.52 6.39
C LEU A 105 6.10 0.87 6.37
N ILE A 106 6.25 1.49 5.21
CA ILE A 106 6.80 2.84 5.08
C ILE A 106 5.71 3.76 4.53
N VAL A 107 5.58 4.93 5.16
CA VAL A 107 4.60 5.95 4.81
C VAL A 107 5.30 7.29 4.68
N THR A 108 5.27 7.86 3.47
CA THR A 108 5.79 9.20 3.21
C THR A 108 4.66 10.13 2.82
N ILE A 109 4.54 11.27 3.49
CA ILE A 109 3.48 12.26 3.26
C ILE A 109 4.09 13.49 2.59
N ALA A 110 3.39 14.05 1.61
CA ALA A 110 3.80 15.26 0.91
C ALA A 110 2.58 16.10 0.47
N PRO A 111 2.75 17.40 0.21
CA PRO A 111 1.67 18.26 -0.26
C PRO A 111 1.23 17.95 -1.71
N SER A 112 2.11 17.38 -2.53
CA SER A 112 1.84 17.08 -3.95
C SER A 112 2.28 15.66 -4.33
N ARG A 113 1.70 15.14 -5.42
CA ARG A 113 2.01 13.82 -5.96
C ARG A 113 3.46 13.74 -6.41
N GLU A 114 3.93 14.80 -7.06
CA GLU A 114 5.24 14.89 -7.73
C GLU A 114 6.39 14.75 -6.73
N ASN A 115 6.16 15.14 -5.47
CA ASN A 115 7.12 14.98 -4.39
C ASN A 115 7.33 13.51 -3.95
N LEU A 116 6.50 12.58 -4.41
CA LEU A 116 6.50 11.17 -4.01
C LEU A 116 6.81 10.20 -5.17
N VAL A 117 6.98 10.73 -6.38
CA VAL A 117 7.21 9.97 -7.61
C VAL A 117 8.69 10.04 -8.00
N CYS A 118 9.25 8.92 -8.42
CA CYS A 118 10.65 8.71 -8.81
C CYS A 118 10.76 8.24 -10.28
N GLY A 119 9.98 8.85 -11.18
CA GLY A 119 10.01 8.53 -12.63
C GLY A 119 9.24 7.26 -12.99
N ASP A 120 8.27 6.86 -12.16
CA ASP A 120 7.70 5.51 -12.14
C ASP A 120 6.64 5.26 -13.21
N ARG A 121 6.39 3.96 -13.47
CA ARG A 121 5.31 3.51 -14.32
C ARG A 121 4.00 3.42 -13.54
N VAL A 122 2.94 4.06 -14.03
CA VAL A 122 1.58 3.85 -13.51
C VAL A 122 1.03 2.50 -13.99
N LEU A 123 0.72 1.61 -13.05
CA LEU A 123 0.10 0.30 -13.33
C LEU A 123 -1.43 0.38 -13.31
N ALA A 124 -1.99 1.11 -12.35
CA ALA A 124 -3.42 1.36 -12.23
C ALA A 124 -3.69 2.69 -11.52
N GLU A 125 -4.80 3.34 -11.85
CA GLU A 125 -5.22 4.59 -11.22
C GLU A 125 -6.74 4.58 -11.10
N ALA A 126 -7.25 5.01 -9.95
CA ALA A 126 -8.66 5.07 -9.68
C ALA A 126 -9.04 6.31 -8.88
N ASP A 127 -10.02 7.04 -9.40
CA ASP A 127 -10.80 8.00 -8.62
C ASP A 127 -11.84 7.23 -7.80
N LEU A 128 -11.87 7.47 -6.49
CA LEU A 128 -12.82 6.88 -5.56
C LEU A 128 -14.05 7.79 -5.41
N ASP A 129 -15.18 7.21 -5.06
CA ASP A 129 -16.42 7.95 -4.81
C ASP A 129 -16.21 8.98 -3.69
N ILE A 130 -16.66 10.21 -3.95
CA ILE A 130 -16.44 11.38 -3.09
C ILE A 130 -16.96 11.10 -1.67
N ASN A 131 -16.11 11.38 -0.68
CA ASN A 131 -16.41 11.27 0.75
C ASN A 131 -16.89 9.86 1.19
N LYS A 132 -16.52 8.80 0.46
CA LYS A 132 -16.86 7.41 0.82
C LYS A 132 -15.73 6.66 1.52
N ALA A 133 -14.49 6.80 1.04
CA ALA A 133 -13.34 6.11 1.63
C ALA A 133 -12.71 6.96 2.75
N ARG A 134 -13.19 6.81 3.99
CA ARG A 134 -12.60 7.51 5.14
C ARG A 134 -11.14 7.11 5.32
N LEU A 135 -10.28 8.06 5.68
CA LEU A 135 -8.85 7.81 5.88
C LEU A 135 -8.61 6.71 6.93
N SER A 136 -9.37 6.72 8.02
CA SER A 136 -9.35 5.70 9.07
C SER A 136 -9.63 4.29 8.54
N ASP A 137 -10.59 4.16 7.62
CA ASP A 137 -10.99 2.86 7.06
C ASP A 137 -9.89 2.35 6.12
N VAL A 138 -9.34 3.23 5.28
CA VAL A 138 -8.21 2.88 4.42
C VAL A 138 -6.98 2.51 5.24
N ALA A 139 -6.72 3.19 6.36
CA ALA A 139 -5.66 2.84 7.30
C ALA A 139 -5.90 1.46 7.94
N ARG A 140 -7.14 1.12 8.35
CA ARG A 140 -7.50 -0.24 8.81
C ARG A 140 -7.21 -1.28 7.74
N LEU A 141 -7.58 -1.02 6.49
CA LEU A 141 -7.30 -1.92 5.38
C LEU A 141 -5.80 -2.15 5.21
N ILE A 142 -4.99 -1.08 5.19
CA ILE A 142 -3.52 -1.17 5.11
C ILE A 142 -2.99 -2.08 6.23
N LEU A 143 -3.44 -1.87 7.47
CA LEU A 143 -2.99 -2.66 8.62
C LEU A 143 -3.42 -4.13 8.54
N ILE A 144 -4.65 -4.41 8.10
CA ILE A 144 -5.15 -5.78 7.89
C ILE A 144 -4.29 -6.50 6.85
N VAL A 145 -4.03 -5.87 5.70
CA VAL A 145 -3.21 -6.47 4.63
C VAL A 145 -1.78 -6.71 5.10
N HIS A 146 -1.20 -5.75 5.82
CA HIS A 146 0.14 -5.86 6.38
C HIS A 146 0.27 -7.02 7.39
N LYS A 147 -0.74 -7.21 8.25
CA LYS A 147 -0.79 -8.29 9.25
C LYS A 147 -1.08 -9.66 8.66
N GLU A 148 -1.77 -9.75 7.52
CA GLU A 148 -2.08 -11.03 6.88
C GLU A 148 -0.80 -11.73 6.40
N GLU A 149 0.21 -10.97 5.94
CA GLU A 149 1.46 -11.52 5.39
C GLU A 149 2.70 -10.82 5.96
N PRO A 150 3.04 -10.96 7.25
CA PRO A 150 4.08 -10.16 7.89
C PRO A 150 5.51 -10.48 7.42
N GLN A 151 5.74 -11.65 6.83
CA GLN A 151 7.08 -12.19 6.54
C GLN A 151 7.69 -11.59 5.26
N TYR A 152 8.96 -11.17 5.34
CA TYR A 152 9.71 -10.61 4.20
C TYR A 152 10.55 -11.64 3.42
N GLN A 153 10.23 -12.93 3.50
CA GLN A 153 11.06 -13.99 2.90
C GLN A 153 11.18 -13.90 1.38
N ILE A 154 10.30 -13.15 0.70
CA ILE A 154 10.43 -12.86 -0.72
C ILE A 154 10.21 -11.37 -0.97
N GLN A 155 11.33 -10.63 -1.07
CA GLN A 155 11.38 -9.16 -1.07
C GLN A 155 10.44 -8.51 -2.10
N TRP A 156 10.28 -9.15 -3.25
CA TRP A 156 9.55 -8.70 -4.44
C TRP A 156 8.04 -8.94 -4.38
N HIS A 157 7.62 -9.95 -3.61
CA HIS A 157 6.22 -10.35 -3.56
C HIS A 157 5.45 -9.51 -2.53
N ASN A 158 6.14 -9.00 -1.52
CA ASN A 158 5.52 -8.31 -0.40
C ASN A 158 5.02 -6.91 -0.74
N CYS A 159 5.80 -6.14 -1.50
CA CYS A 159 5.39 -4.81 -1.96
C CYS A 159 4.24 -4.91 -2.99
N TRP A 160 4.38 -5.80 -3.98
CA TRP A 160 3.32 -6.09 -4.95
C TRP A 160 2.02 -6.57 -4.29
N TRP A 161 2.11 -7.49 -3.32
CA TRP A 161 0.94 -8.05 -2.63
C TRP A 161 0.17 -6.98 -1.86
N LEU A 162 0.87 -6.16 -1.08
CA LEU A 162 0.27 -5.06 -0.33
C LEU A 162 -0.54 -4.15 -1.27
N VAL A 163 0.12 -3.69 -2.32
CA VAL A 163 -0.43 -2.71 -3.26
C VAL A 163 -1.61 -3.29 -4.04
N ARG A 164 -1.47 -4.51 -4.56
CA ARG A 164 -2.51 -5.22 -5.30
C ARG A 164 -3.77 -5.35 -4.48
N VAL A 165 -3.66 -5.87 -3.25
CA VAL A 165 -4.83 -6.16 -2.43
C VAL A 165 -5.54 -4.89 -2.01
N ILE A 166 -4.80 -3.87 -1.56
CA ILE A 166 -5.40 -2.58 -1.21
C ILE A 166 -6.12 -1.99 -2.43
N MET A 167 -5.47 -1.95 -3.60
CA MET A 167 -6.09 -1.45 -4.84
C MET A 167 -7.36 -2.23 -5.18
N GLN A 168 -7.34 -3.56 -5.06
CA GLN A 168 -8.50 -4.42 -5.33
C GLN A 168 -9.66 -4.14 -4.38
N VAL A 169 -9.41 -4.01 -3.08
CA VAL A 169 -10.46 -3.73 -2.10
C VAL A 169 -11.00 -2.32 -2.29
N LEU A 170 -10.14 -1.31 -2.44
CA LEU A 170 -10.59 0.07 -2.65
C LEU A 170 -11.41 0.21 -3.94
N ALA A 171 -10.96 -0.39 -5.04
CA ALA A 171 -11.70 -0.37 -6.29
C ALA A 171 -13.03 -1.15 -6.22
N GLY A 172 -13.03 -2.26 -5.49
CA GLY A 172 -14.20 -3.08 -5.25
C GLY A 172 -15.29 -2.37 -4.44
N THR A 173 -14.87 -1.65 -3.40
CA THR A 173 -15.75 -1.06 -2.39
C THR A 173 -16.16 0.38 -2.71
N TYR A 174 -15.22 1.20 -3.21
CA TYR A 174 -15.40 2.66 -3.31
C TYR A 174 -15.48 3.20 -4.75
N ILE A 175 -15.59 2.34 -5.76
CA ILE A 175 -15.92 2.74 -7.15
C ILE A 175 -17.29 2.17 -7.50
N THR A 176 -18.34 2.72 -6.89
CA THR A 176 -19.72 2.26 -7.09
C THR A 176 -20.40 3.01 -8.23
N SER A 177 -20.10 4.31 -8.39
CA SER A 177 -20.75 5.19 -9.36
C SER A 177 -20.29 4.94 -10.81
N ASN A 178 -19.03 4.52 -11.01
CA ASN A 178 -18.42 4.40 -12.34
C ASN A 178 -18.04 2.95 -12.70
N LYS A 179 -19.01 2.18 -13.22
CA LYS A 179 -18.83 0.77 -13.61
C LYS A 179 -17.73 0.57 -14.68
N LYS A 180 -17.58 1.51 -15.62
CA LYS A 180 -16.55 1.43 -16.67
C LYS A 180 -15.14 1.56 -16.09
N LEU A 181 -14.94 2.54 -15.20
CA LEU A 181 -13.68 2.72 -14.47
C LEU A 181 -13.37 1.49 -13.62
N LYS A 182 -14.35 1.01 -12.84
CA LYS A 182 -14.19 -0.21 -12.03
C LYS A 182 -13.70 -1.39 -12.87
N LYS A 183 -14.36 -1.67 -14.00
CA LYS A 183 -13.97 -2.75 -14.92
C LYS A 183 -12.55 -2.57 -15.47
N LYS A 184 -12.16 -1.34 -15.84
CA LYS A 184 -10.80 -1.04 -16.33
C LYS A 184 -9.76 -1.33 -15.26
N VAL A 185 -9.97 -0.83 -14.05
CA VAL A 185 -9.06 -1.00 -12.90
C VAL A 185 -8.96 -2.48 -12.53
N THR A 186 -10.07 -3.21 -12.43
CA THR A 186 -10.07 -4.66 -12.17
C THR A 186 -9.23 -5.40 -13.22
N LYS A 187 -9.39 -5.08 -14.51
CA LYS A 187 -8.58 -5.69 -15.57
C LYS A 187 -7.07 -5.42 -15.41
N GLN A 188 -6.69 -4.21 -14.98
CA GLN A 188 -5.28 -3.87 -14.73
C GLN A 188 -4.71 -4.67 -13.55
N ILE A 189 -5.48 -4.80 -12.46
CA ILE A 189 -5.12 -5.60 -11.28
C ILE A 189 -4.95 -7.07 -11.67
N ASP A 190 -5.90 -7.63 -12.42
CA ASP A 190 -5.86 -9.03 -12.87
C ASP A 190 -4.66 -9.28 -13.80
N ALA A 191 -4.37 -8.35 -14.72
CA ALA A 191 -3.22 -8.46 -15.61
C ALA A 191 -1.89 -8.43 -14.83
N SER A 192 -1.75 -7.53 -13.86
CA SER A 192 -0.58 -7.50 -12.95
C SER A 192 -0.45 -8.82 -12.19
N HIS A 193 -1.57 -9.38 -11.72
CA HIS A 193 -1.60 -10.64 -11.01
C HIS A 193 -1.17 -11.84 -11.84
N GLN A 194 -1.68 -11.95 -13.07
CA GLN A 194 -1.26 -13.03 -13.97
C GLN A 194 0.22 -12.91 -14.34
N LYS A 195 0.73 -11.69 -14.61
CA LYS A 195 2.16 -11.45 -14.87
C LYS A 195 3.01 -11.94 -13.68
N HIS A 196 2.62 -11.59 -12.46
CA HIS A 196 3.35 -11.94 -11.24
C HIS A 196 3.33 -13.45 -10.98
N VAL A 197 2.16 -14.09 -11.02
CA VAL A 197 2.02 -15.54 -10.84
C VAL A 197 2.81 -16.31 -11.90
N PHE A 198 2.76 -15.87 -13.16
CA PHE A 198 3.55 -16.46 -14.23
C PHE A 198 5.04 -16.38 -13.93
N GLY A 199 5.55 -15.19 -13.56
CA GLY A 199 6.96 -14.98 -13.22
C GLY A 199 7.47 -15.87 -12.08
N MET A 200 6.65 -16.12 -11.05
CA MET A 200 7.03 -16.99 -9.93
C MET A 200 7.02 -18.49 -10.24
N SER A 201 6.28 -18.87 -11.28
CA SER A 201 6.08 -20.28 -11.65
C SER A 201 6.98 -20.75 -12.79
N ALA A 202 7.74 -19.83 -13.38
CA ALA A 202 8.52 -20.06 -14.59
C ALA A 202 9.85 -20.78 -14.26
N SER A 203 9.79 -22.07 -13.94
CA SER A 203 10.88 -23.03 -14.15
C SER A 203 10.48 -24.44 -13.70
N GLY A 204 10.15 -25.33 -14.65
CA GLY A 204 10.09 -26.78 -14.40
C GLY A 204 8.82 -27.49 -14.86
N PRO A 205 8.83 -28.84 -14.87
CA PRO A 205 7.73 -29.68 -15.37
C PRO A 205 6.43 -29.58 -14.58
N PHE A 206 6.43 -28.87 -13.44
CA PHE A 206 5.27 -28.64 -12.58
C PHE A 206 4.79 -27.18 -12.55
N ALA A 207 5.23 -26.34 -13.51
CA ALA A 207 4.88 -24.92 -13.56
C ALA A 207 3.36 -24.67 -13.46
N GLY A 208 2.52 -25.49 -14.10
CA GLY A 208 1.06 -25.37 -14.02
C GLY A 208 0.48 -25.64 -12.62
N LEU A 209 1.00 -26.62 -11.89
CA LEU A 209 0.60 -26.88 -10.50
C LEU A 209 1.09 -25.77 -9.56
N GLY A 210 2.29 -25.24 -9.80
CA GLY A 210 2.83 -24.08 -9.09
C GLY A 210 1.94 -22.84 -9.27
N GLN A 211 1.57 -22.50 -10.51
CA GLN A 211 0.67 -21.38 -10.80
C GLN A 211 -0.68 -21.50 -10.07
N TRP A 212 -1.27 -22.70 -10.08
CA TRP A 212 -2.54 -22.94 -9.42
C TRP A 212 -2.43 -22.79 -7.90
N ALA A 213 -1.39 -23.36 -7.29
CA ALA A 213 -1.16 -23.25 -5.85
C ALA A 213 -0.97 -21.78 -5.42
N THR A 214 -0.18 -21.03 -6.17
CA THR A 214 0.02 -19.59 -5.97
C THR A 214 -1.29 -18.80 -6.12
N HIS A 215 -2.09 -19.07 -7.16
CA HIS A 215 -3.40 -18.45 -7.34
C HIS A 215 -4.32 -18.71 -6.15
N ALA A 216 -4.43 -19.98 -5.74
CA ALA A 216 -5.28 -20.39 -4.62
C ALA A 216 -4.85 -19.72 -3.32
N HIS A 217 -3.54 -19.63 -3.07
CA HIS A 217 -2.95 -18.99 -1.91
C HIS A 217 -3.36 -17.51 -1.78
N PHE A 218 -3.16 -16.71 -2.83
CA PHE A 218 -3.52 -15.30 -2.82
C PHE A 218 -5.03 -15.06 -2.82
N ASN A 219 -5.80 -15.87 -3.54
CA ASN A 219 -7.25 -15.71 -3.58
C ASN A 219 -7.89 -16.01 -2.22
N ARG A 220 -7.42 -17.05 -1.51
CA ARG A 220 -7.92 -17.37 -0.15
C ARG A 220 -7.66 -16.23 0.83
N ARG A 221 -6.47 -15.64 0.81
CA ARG A 221 -6.11 -14.48 1.66
C ARG A 221 -6.91 -13.24 1.31
N THR A 222 -7.02 -12.92 0.02
CA THR A 222 -7.83 -11.77 -0.44
C THR A 222 -9.26 -11.88 0.08
N LYS A 223 -9.87 -13.07 0.03
CA LYS A 223 -11.22 -13.30 0.58
C LYS A 223 -11.30 -13.03 2.10
N ARG A 224 -10.31 -13.48 2.88
CA ARG A 224 -10.25 -13.20 4.33
C ARG A 224 -10.09 -11.71 4.63
N ILE A 225 -9.21 -11.03 3.89
CA ILE A 225 -8.99 -9.58 4.03
C ILE A 225 -10.29 -8.82 3.74
N VAL A 226 -10.96 -9.12 2.63
CA VAL A 226 -12.24 -8.50 2.28
C VAL A 226 -13.30 -8.74 3.36
N ALA A 227 -13.41 -9.97 3.87
CA ALA A 227 -14.36 -10.29 4.93
C ALA A 227 -14.08 -9.50 6.21
N ASN A 228 -12.82 -9.47 6.66
CA ASN A 228 -12.40 -8.75 7.87
C ASN A 228 -12.59 -7.23 7.70
N PHE A 229 -12.24 -6.68 6.54
CA PHE A 229 -12.44 -5.27 6.25
C PHE A 229 -13.94 -4.89 6.27
N ASN A 230 -14.79 -5.66 5.59
CA ASN A 230 -16.23 -5.38 5.57
C ASN A 230 -16.86 -5.50 6.96
N GLN A 231 -16.42 -6.42 7.81
CA GLN A 231 -16.87 -6.50 9.20
C GLN A 231 -16.55 -5.22 10.00
N GLN A 232 -15.42 -4.58 9.72
CA GLN A 232 -14.96 -3.39 10.46
C GLN A 232 -15.54 -2.06 9.95
N VAL A 233 -15.96 -2.00 8.69
CA VAL A 233 -16.51 -0.76 8.08
C VAL A 233 -18.05 -0.68 8.19
N THR A 234 -18.73 -1.77 8.56
CA THR A 234 -20.20 -1.82 8.72
C THR A 234 -20.66 -1.52 10.16
N VAL A 235 -19.77 -1.03 11.03
CA VAL A 235 -20.08 -0.62 12.42
C VAL A 235 -20.27 0.89 12.51
#